data_AF-A0A951UQJ3-F1
#
_entry.id   AF-A0A951UQJ3-F1
#
_cell.length_a   1.000
_cell.length_b   1.000
_cell.length_c   1.000
_cell.angle_alpha   90.00
_cell.angle_beta   90.00
_cell.angle_gamma   90.00
#
_symmetry.space_group_name_H-M   'P 1'
#
loop_
_entity.id
_entity.type
_entity.pdbx_description
1 polymer ?
#
loop_
_entity_poly.entity_id
_entity_poly.type
_entity_poly.pdbx_seq_one_letter_code
_entity_poly.pdbx_strand_id
1 'polypeptide(L)' 'MESFERQSRAVADRVTVDIEGLRDEIETAYASNPLWAELSLSQKLRRLISERLEDLKQDSSAKKQEGKQ' A
#
# COMPACT_ATOMS: atom_id res chain seq x y z
N MET A 1 39.17 13.29 18.33
CA MET A 1 38.40 13.65 17.13
C MET A 1 37.20 12.73 17.10
N GLU A 2 36.06 13.22 17.58
CA GLU A 2 34.80 12.48 17.54
C GLU A 2 34.24 12.53 16.12
N SER A 3 34.12 11.35 15.50
CA SER A 3 33.50 11.17 14.21
C SER A 3 31.99 11.30 14.36
N PHE A 4 31.44 12.46 13.99
CA PHE A 4 30.00 12.65 13.84
C PHE A 4 29.54 11.94 12.56
N GLU A 5 29.18 10.66 12.67
CA GLU A 5 28.45 9.98 11.61
C GLU A 5 27.09 10.65 11.44
N ARG A 6 26.98 11.50 10.41
CA ARG A 6 25.70 12.03 9.96
C ARG A 6 24.84 10.83 9.54
N GLN A 7 23.91 10.42 10.40
CA GLN A 7 22.78 9.60 10.00
C GLN A 7 22.04 10.33 8.88
N SER A 8 22.35 9.98 7.65
CA SER A 8 21.59 10.35 6.47
C SER A 8 20.21 9.73 6.62
N ARG A 9 19.27 10.51 7.16
CA ARG A 9 17.84 10.19 7.20
C ARG A 9 17.44 9.88 5.76
N ALA A 10 17.28 8.60 5.43
CA ALA A 10 16.83 8.17 4.11
C ALA A 10 15.52 8.91 3.83
N VAL A 11 15.56 9.84 2.87
CA VAL A 11 14.35 10.54 2.43
C VAL A 11 13.47 9.46 1.83
N ALA A 12 12.29 9.25 2.42
CA ALA A 12 11.32 8.31 1.87
C ALA A 12 11.06 8.69 0.42
N ASP A 13 11.31 7.75 -0.49
CA ASP A 13 11.03 7.92 -1.91
C ASP A 13 9.52 8.16 -2.08
N ARG A 14 9.14 9.34 -2.57
CA ARG A 14 7.74 9.74 -2.72
C ARG A 14 7.36 9.57 -4.18
N VAL A 15 6.35 8.75 -4.43
CA VAL A 15 5.77 8.59 -5.75
C VAL A 15 4.51 9.44 -5.84
N THR A 16 4.46 10.35 -6.81
CA THR A 16 3.24 11.06 -7.18
C THR A 16 2.42 10.17 -8.10
N VAL A 17 1.15 9.97 -7.76
CA VAL A 17 0.23 9.15 -8.54
C VAL A 17 -0.97 10.01 -8.91
N ASP A 18 -1.31 10.01 -10.20
CA ASP A 18 -2.58 10.56 -10.65
C ASP A 18 -3.70 9.56 -10.35
N ILE A 19 -4.77 10.06 -9.76
CA ILE A 19 -5.94 9.29 -9.34
C ILE A 19 -7.22 9.82 -9.98
N GLU A 20 -7.10 10.71 -10.96
CA GLU A 20 -8.23 11.16 -11.75
C GLU A 20 -8.95 9.93 -12.37
N GLY A 21 -10.27 9.84 -12.16
CA GLY A 21 -11.08 8.68 -12.55
C GLY A 21 -11.17 7.56 -11.51
N LEU A 22 -10.17 7.38 -10.63
CA LEU A 22 -10.20 6.34 -9.59
C LEU A 22 -10.88 6.80 -8.30
N ARG A 23 -11.11 8.09 -8.13
CA ARG A 23 -11.66 8.66 -6.90
C ARG A 23 -13.02 8.04 -6.53
N ASP A 24 -13.96 7.96 -7.48
CA ASP A 24 -15.28 7.36 -7.24
C ASP A 24 -15.19 5.87 -6.90
N GLU A 25 -14.31 5.13 -7.58
CA GLU A 25 -14.06 3.71 -7.29
C GLU A 25 -13.48 3.52 -5.88
N ILE A 26 -12.54 4.38 -5.46
CA ILE A 26 -11.95 4.34 -4.11
C ILE A 26 -13.00 4.67 -3.05
N GLU A 27 -13.87 5.65 -3.29
CA GLU A 27 -14.93 6.02 -2.35
C GLU A 27 -15.99 4.91 -2.21
N THR A 28 -16.24 4.14 -3.27
CA THR A 28 -17.26 3.08 -3.29
C THR A 28 -16.71 1.67 -2.99
N ALA A 29 -15.39 1.48 -2.97
CA ALA A 29 -14.73 0.17 -2.79
C ALA A 29 -15.23 -0.63 -1.58
N TYR A 30 -15.52 0.04 -0.47
CA TYR A 30 -16.13 -0.57 0.72
C TYR A 30 -17.44 0.14 1.10
N ALA A 31 -18.34 0.37 0.12
CA ALA A 31 -19.62 1.03 0.35
C ALA A 31 -20.47 0.39 1.48
N SER A 32 -20.32 -0.91 1.69
CA SER A 32 -21.01 -1.65 2.76
C SER A 32 -20.42 -1.41 4.16
N ASN A 33 -19.24 -0.78 4.26
CA ASN A 33 -18.58 -0.48 5.52
C ASN A 33 -18.79 1.00 5.88
N PRO A 34 -19.61 1.33 6.90
CA PRO A 34 -19.89 2.72 7.27
C PRO A 34 -18.63 3.48 7.72
N LEU A 35 -17.64 2.78 8.28
CA LEU A 35 -16.38 3.37 8.70
C LEU A 35 -15.50 3.80 7.51
N TRP A 36 -15.77 3.28 6.31
CA TRP A 36 -15.03 3.67 5.11
C TRP A 36 -15.26 5.13 4.74
N ALA A 37 -16.50 5.61 4.86
CA ALA A 37 -16.85 7.00 4.56
C ALA A 37 -16.13 8.01 5.46
N GLU A 38 -15.77 7.61 6.68
CA GLU A 38 -15.07 8.45 7.65
C GLU A 38 -13.55 8.53 7.40
N LEU A 39 -13.00 7.63 6.58
CA LEU A 39 -11.58 7.63 6.27
C LEU A 39 -11.22 8.74 5.27
N SER A 40 -10.06 9.37 5.50
CA SER A 40 -9.45 10.22 4.48
C SER A 40 -9.02 9.39 3.27
N LEU A 41 -8.96 10.04 2.10
CA LEU A 41 -8.49 9.42 0.87
C LEU A 41 -7.12 8.72 1.04
N SER A 42 -6.17 9.34 1.74
CA SER A 42 -4.86 8.73 1.99
C SER A 42 -4.94 7.44 2.81
N GLN A 43 -5.87 7.37 3.78
CA GLN A 43 -6.10 6.15 4.56
C GLN A 43 -6.76 5.06 3.71
N LYS A 44 -7.73 5.42 2.87
CA LYS A 44 -8.38 4.52 1.91
C LYS A 44 -7.35 3.91 0.96
N LEU A 45 -6.52 4.75 0.34
CA LEU A 45 -5.42 4.33 -0.54
C LEU A 45 -4.45 3.39 0.16
N ARG A 46 -4.01 3.75 1.38
CA ARG A 46 -3.09 2.90 2.15
C ARG A 46 -3.68 1.53 2.42
N ARG A 47 -4.97 1.46 2.76
CA ARG A 47 -5.67 0.20 3.01
C ARG A 47 -5.72 -0.67 1.75
N LEU A 48 -6.21 -0.12 0.64
CA LEU A 48 -6.31 -0.83 -0.65
C LEU A 48 -4.95 -1.37 -1.11
N ILE A 49 -3.90 -0.55 -0.99
CA ILE A 49 -2.54 -0.97 -1.35
C ILE A 49 -2.05 -2.08 -0.43
N SER A 50 -2.27 -1.98 0.89
CA SER A 50 -1.88 -3.02 1.84
C SER A 50 -2.57 -4.35 1.55
N GLU A 51 -3.88 -4.35 1.36
CA GLU A 51 -4.67 -5.55 1.06
C GLU A 51 -4.18 -6.21 -0.23
N ARG A 52 -3.98 -5.41 -1.30
CA ARG A 52 -3.47 -5.97 -2.56
C ARG A 52 -2.05 -6.51 -2.45
N LEU A 53 -1.18 -5.88 -1.67
CA LEU A 53 0.17 -6.38 -1.42
C LEU A 53 0.16 -7.68 -0.62
N GLU A 54 -0.79 -7.86 0.29
CA GLU A 54 -0.97 -9.11 1.04
C GLU A 54 -1.43 -10.25 0.12
N ASP A 55 -2.42 -10.00 -0.75
CA ASP A 55 -2.86 -10.98 -1.75
C ASP A 55 -1.70 -11.46 -2.63
N LEU A 56 -0.92 -10.52 -3.18
CA LEU A 56 0.20 -10.83 -4.06
C LEU A 56 1.30 -11.64 -3.36
N LYS A 57 1.52 -11.40 -2.07
CA LYS A 57 2.46 -12.21 -1.26
C LYS A 57 1.95 -13.63 -1.05
N GLN A 58 0.65 -13.81 -0.84
CA GLN A 58 0.04 -15.13 -0.71
C GLN A 58 0.10 -15.90 -2.04
N ASP A 59 -0.23 -15.26 -3.16
CA ASP A 59 -0.16 -15.84 -4.51
C ASP A 59 1.28 -16.27 -4.87
N SER A 60 2.27 -15.44 -4.53
CA SER A 60 3.68 -15.73 -4.74
C SER A 60 4.18 -16.90 -3.88
N SER A 61 3.58 -17.12 -2.71
CA SER A 61 3.91 -18.21 -1.80
C SER A 61 3.32 -19.54 -2.28
N ALA A 62 2.13 -19.51 -2.87
CA ALA A 62 1.49 -20.69 -3.48
C ALA A 62 2.28 -21.20 -4.70
N LYS A 63 2.69 -20.30 -5.62
CA LYS A 63 3.48 -20.69 -6.81
C LYS A 63 4.87 -21.25 -6.50
N LYS A 64 5.44 -20.96 -5.32
CA LYS A 64 6.78 -21.45 -4.95
C LYS A 64 6.79 -22.91 -4.49
N GLN A 65 5.63 -23.52 -4.24
CA GLN A 65 5.52 -24.91 -3.79
C GLN A 65 5.31 -25.92 -4.93
N GLU A 66 4.86 -25.50 -6.12
CA GLU A 66 4.67 -26.38 -7.28
C GLU A 66 5.96 -26.66 -8.09
N GLY A 67 7.08 -25.99 -7.79
CA GLY A 67 8.36 -26.17 -8.50
C GLY A 67 9.32 -27.23 -7.92
N LYS A 68 8.87 -28.06 -6.99
CA LYS A 68 9.67 -29.13 -6.34
C LYS A 68 8.91 -30.46 -6.34
N GLN A 69 8.62 -31.01 -7.53
CA GLN A 69 8.38 -32.44 -7.71
C GLN A 69 9.11 -32.93 -8.94
#